data_AF-F2J3S8-F1
#
_entry.id   AF-F2J3S8-F1
#
_cell.length_a   1.000
_cell.length_b   1.000
_cell.length_c   1.000
_cell.angle_alpha   90.00
_cell.angle_beta   90.00
_cell.angle_gamma   90.00
#
_symmetry.space_group_name_H-M   'P 1'
#
loop_
_entity.id
_entity.type
_entity.pdbx_description
1 polymer ?
#
loop_
_entity_poly.entity_id
_entity_poly.type
_entity_poly.pdbx_seq_one_letter_code
_entity_poly.pdbx_strand_id
1 'polypeptide(L)'
;MKSMNRTVIALCASILSGLAGAAFAQAEHDTHHPATPPAQAEQVPAPTPPTGHMPHMQGMTGMQGMMPEQCRAIMQAMTPECMGAMQQMMQGGMMATPHAEAAPANESLPDFTRANIEAMDAMHGPMMDGVMADDPDVAFVRGMIPHHLGAIDMARIVQQYGDDPQTKEWAAQIIAAQEREIAEMQAWLTANAGEASAPLGQTGGTVYSANEGGNSISAIDLGTGAVDTVSIPVAPHNVDLTPDGKLLLAVGEPAAGGDHGADGHGHGAEGAAEGLLVIFDPQNIAAPKATVAVGSHPAHVVADRLGRAFVALSGGDEIAVVDLEKAEVIGRIATGDYPHGLRLSPDETELYVANVEDGSVSVIDTQALSEVARIPVGAAPVQVGFTPSGAQVYVSLRDENRVAVIDTSTREVTDRIDVGPNPIQMFATPDGAYVYVANQGTDAEPNDTVSVIDTATGQVVKTLTTGGGAHGVSASADGALVFVTNIADDSVSIIDVERQEVVSTVPVGDRPNGIVYGG
;
A
#
# COMPACT_ATOMS: atom_id res chain seq x y z
N MET A 1 -12.37 -19.21 40.91
CA MET A 1 -10.90 -19.03 40.77
C MET A 1 -10.63 -18.84 39.29
N LYS A 2 -10.10 -17.75 38.73
CA LYS A 2 -9.61 -16.44 39.18
C LYS A 2 -9.90 -15.49 37.98
N SER A 3 -10.40 -14.29 38.26
CA SER A 3 -10.56 -13.21 37.28
C SER A 3 -9.22 -12.53 37.00
N MET A 4 -8.99 -12.11 35.76
CA MET A 4 -7.77 -11.43 35.31
C MET A 4 -8.00 -9.91 35.31
N ASN A 5 -7.12 -9.18 36.01
CA ASN A 5 -7.16 -7.73 36.21
C ASN A 5 -6.73 -6.98 34.95
N ARG A 6 -7.46 -5.91 34.62
CA ARG A 6 -7.02 -4.83 33.72
C ARG A 6 -6.04 -3.94 34.48
N THR A 7 -4.83 -3.77 33.95
CA THR A 7 -3.84 -2.81 34.46
C THR A 7 -3.98 -1.51 33.69
N VAL A 8 -4.41 -0.46 34.39
CA VAL A 8 -4.39 0.94 33.94
C VAL A 8 -3.03 1.51 34.34
N ILE A 9 -2.25 2.04 33.40
CA ILE A 9 -1.05 2.83 33.70
C ILE A 9 -1.50 4.29 33.82
N ALA A 10 -1.45 4.82 35.04
CA ALA A 10 -1.57 6.23 35.35
C ALA A 10 -0.18 6.71 35.84
N LEU A 11 0.43 7.68 35.15
CA LEU A 11 1.63 8.35 35.63
C LEU A 11 1.24 9.73 36.19
N CYS A 12 1.41 9.89 37.50
CA CYS A 12 1.08 11.11 38.23
C CYS A 12 2.15 12.19 38.07
N ALA A 13 1.71 13.42 37.77
CA ALA A 13 2.45 14.64 38.01
C ALA A 13 2.48 14.94 39.52
N SER A 14 3.67 14.98 40.13
CA SER A 14 3.86 15.65 41.42
C SER A 14 5.34 15.92 41.73
N ILE A 15 5.82 17.11 41.39
CA ILE A 15 6.72 17.87 42.28
C ILE A 15 6.35 19.35 42.15
N LEU A 16 5.55 19.86 43.09
CA LEU A 16 5.79 21.13 43.79
C LEU A 16 4.66 21.31 44.83
N SER A 17 4.98 21.10 46.12
CA SER A 17 4.12 21.54 47.21
C SER A 17 4.96 22.11 48.35
N GLY A 18 4.69 23.38 48.67
CA GLY A 18 5.15 24.15 49.82
C GLY A 18 4.99 25.64 49.48
N LEU A 19 3.91 26.33 49.88
CA LEU A 19 3.56 26.68 51.26
C LEU A 19 2.08 27.15 51.37
N ALA A 20 1.57 27.03 52.61
CA ALA A 20 0.40 27.70 53.23
C ALA A 20 -1.01 27.09 53.05
N GLY A 21 -1.35 26.14 53.92
CA GLY A 21 -2.16 26.42 55.13
C GLY A 21 -3.65 26.78 55.00
N ALA A 22 -4.48 25.83 55.45
CA ALA A 22 -5.82 25.95 56.05
C ALA A 22 -7.04 26.22 55.12
N ALA A 23 -7.97 25.25 55.06
CA ALA A 23 -9.30 25.32 55.70
C ALA A 23 -10.34 24.33 55.11
N PHE A 24 -10.82 23.38 55.93
CA PHE A 24 -12.13 22.67 55.94
C PHE A 24 -12.61 21.90 54.67
N ALA A 25 -13.49 20.90 54.69
CA ALA A 25 -13.87 19.75 55.52
C ALA A 25 -15.02 19.04 54.76
N GLN A 26 -15.00 17.69 54.68
CA GLN A 26 -16.16 16.76 54.48
C GLN A 26 -17.00 16.92 53.18
N ALA A 27 -17.68 15.94 52.58
CA ALA A 27 -18.23 14.62 52.93
C ALA A 27 -18.43 13.84 51.59
N GLU A 28 -18.11 12.53 51.49
CA GLU A 28 -19.06 11.39 51.53
C GLU A 28 -20.19 11.44 50.46
N HIS A 29 -20.16 10.57 49.45
CA HIS A 29 -20.77 9.22 49.37
C HIS A 29 -22.17 9.26 48.73
N ASP A 30 -22.37 8.61 47.57
CA ASP A 30 -23.20 7.40 47.47
C ASP A 30 -23.56 6.99 46.03
N THR A 31 -23.40 5.68 45.82
CA THR A 31 -23.85 4.85 44.71
C THR A 31 -25.30 4.40 44.90
N HIS A 32 -26.02 4.09 43.81
CA HIS A 32 -27.09 3.08 43.62
C HIS A 32 -27.91 3.51 42.37
N HIS A 33 -28.49 2.70 41.47
CA HIS A 33 -28.56 1.26 41.15
C HIS A 33 -29.41 1.17 39.83
N PRO A 34 -29.99 0.04 39.34
CA PRO A 34 -29.77 -0.46 37.98
C PRO A 34 -31.02 -0.67 37.07
N ALA A 35 -30.77 -1.27 35.90
CA ALA A 35 -31.58 -2.25 35.13
C ALA A 35 -32.71 -1.81 34.14
N THR A 36 -32.53 -2.27 32.89
CA THR A 36 -33.43 -2.42 31.70
C THR A 36 -34.44 -3.60 31.86
N PRO A 37 -35.34 -4.02 30.91
CA PRO A 37 -35.81 -3.55 29.56
C PRO A 37 -37.37 -3.76 29.38
N PRO A 38 -38.03 -4.13 28.23
CA PRO A 38 -37.73 -4.12 26.77
C PRO A 38 -38.88 -3.65 25.80
N ALA A 39 -38.57 -3.71 24.48
CA ALA A 39 -39.39 -4.05 23.29
C ALA A 39 -40.29 -3.00 22.59
N GLN A 40 -40.09 -2.80 21.27
CA GLN A 40 -40.98 -3.26 20.17
C GLN A 40 -40.45 -2.86 18.78
N ALA A 41 -40.79 -3.67 17.77
CA ALA A 41 -40.38 -3.60 16.37
C ALA A 41 -41.44 -2.92 15.50
N GLU A 42 -41.03 -2.24 14.42
CA GLU A 42 -41.87 -2.05 13.23
C GLU A 42 -41.02 -1.77 11.96
N GLN A 43 -41.48 -2.33 10.85
CA GLN A 43 -40.85 -2.38 9.52
C GLN A 43 -41.11 -1.10 8.70
N VAL A 44 -40.18 -0.73 7.82
CA VAL A 44 -40.34 0.33 6.80
C VAL A 44 -39.92 -0.20 5.42
N PRO A 45 -40.69 0.04 4.34
CA PRO A 45 -40.28 -0.27 2.97
C PRO A 45 -39.62 0.94 2.27
N ALA A 46 -38.82 0.67 1.24
CA ALA A 46 -38.19 1.64 0.32
C ALA A 46 -38.73 1.43 -1.12
N PRO A 47 -38.32 2.20 -2.18
CA PRO A 47 -38.09 3.65 -2.32
C PRO A 47 -38.74 4.22 -3.63
N THR A 48 -38.64 5.54 -3.89
CA THR A 48 -38.44 6.16 -5.23
C THR A 48 -38.25 7.69 -5.12
N PRO A 49 -37.58 8.36 -6.09
CA PRO A 49 -36.66 9.48 -5.86
C PRO A 49 -37.29 10.86 -6.11
N PRO A 50 -36.58 11.94 -5.74
CA PRO A 50 -36.75 13.19 -6.48
C PRO A 50 -35.46 13.83 -6.96
N THR A 51 -35.54 14.19 -8.24
CA THR A 51 -34.93 15.30 -8.97
C THR A 51 -34.48 16.50 -8.13
N GLY A 52 -33.30 17.02 -8.47
CA GLY A 52 -32.70 18.18 -7.81
C GLY A 52 -33.39 19.51 -8.07
N HIS A 53 -33.11 20.44 -7.15
CA HIS A 53 -32.93 21.88 -7.37
C HIS A 53 -32.35 22.47 -6.08
N MET A 54 -31.17 23.10 -6.16
CA MET A 54 -30.61 23.90 -5.05
C MET A 54 -31.40 25.21 -4.87
N PRO A 55 -31.52 25.69 -3.63
CA PRO A 55 -31.60 27.13 -3.38
C PRO A 55 -30.50 27.62 -2.43
N HIS A 56 -29.82 28.65 -2.91
CA HIS A 56 -29.16 29.79 -2.25
C HIS A 56 -28.93 29.82 -0.73
N MET A 57 -27.68 30.17 -0.39
CA MET A 57 -27.20 30.65 0.90
C MET A 57 -28.05 31.78 1.49
N GLN A 58 -28.56 31.57 2.72
CA GLN A 58 -28.85 32.60 3.70
C GLN A 58 -28.90 31.94 5.09
N GLY A 59 -28.03 32.36 6.03
CA GLY A 59 -28.20 32.05 7.45
C GLY A 59 -26.97 31.55 8.22
N MET A 60 -25.81 32.21 8.13
CA MET A 60 -24.77 32.07 9.16
C MET A 60 -25.13 32.92 10.39
N THR A 61 -25.99 32.39 11.25
CA THR A 61 -26.12 32.83 12.65
C THR A 61 -26.55 31.62 13.47
N GLY A 62 -25.58 30.83 13.93
CA GLY A 62 -25.91 29.62 14.69
C GLY A 62 -24.74 28.70 15.04
N MET A 63 -23.58 29.22 15.45
CA MET A 63 -22.54 28.41 16.12
C MET A 63 -21.75 29.27 17.12
N GLN A 64 -22.43 29.72 18.18
CA GLN A 64 -21.80 30.48 19.27
C GLN A 64 -21.96 29.78 20.63
N GLY A 65 -22.13 28.45 20.63
CA GLY A 65 -22.47 27.68 21.84
C GLY A 65 -21.71 26.37 22.05
N MET A 66 -20.59 26.11 21.37
CA MET A 66 -19.80 24.88 21.54
C MET A 66 -18.33 25.17 21.82
N MET A 67 -18.06 26.00 22.83
CA MET A 67 -16.73 26.15 23.41
C MET A 67 -16.88 26.08 24.94
N PRO A 68 -16.29 25.09 25.62
CA PRO A 68 -16.30 25.02 27.08
C PRO A 68 -15.75 26.33 27.68
N GLU A 69 -16.32 26.84 28.78
CA GLU A 69 -15.89 28.11 29.39
C GLU A 69 -14.39 28.16 29.70
N GLN A 70 -13.78 27.00 29.96
CA GLN A 70 -12.34 26.86 30.16
C GLN A 70 -11.52 27.24 28.90
N CYS A 71 -11.97 26.84 27.70
CA CYS A 71 -11.35 27.24 26.43
C CYS A 71 -11.53 28.74 26.15
N ARG A 72 -12.64 29.33 26.61
CA ARG A 72 -12.90 30.77 26.45
C ARG A 72 -12.02 31.64 27.36
N ALA A 73 -11.74 31.17 28.58
CA ALA A 73 -10.82 31.83 29.50
C ALA A 73 -9.36 31.76 29.02
N ILE A 74 -8.95 30.65 28.40
CA ILE A 74 -7.62 30.47 27.82
C ILE A 74 -7.39 31.45 26.66
N MET A 75 -8.34 31.59 25.74
CA MET A 75 -8.21 32.55 24.62
C MET A 75 -8.23 34.02 25.07
N GLN A 76 -8.84 34.34 26.21
CA GLN A 76 -8.85 35.71 26.75
C GLN A 76 -7.56 36.08 27.51
N ALA A 77 -6.72 35.10 27.83
CA ALA A 77 -5.43 35.29 28.52
C ALA A 77 -4.23 35.32 27.55
N MET A 78 -4.44 35.07 26.26
CA MET A 78 -3.38 35.08 25.24
C MET A 78 -3.05 36.50 24.79
N THR A 79 -1.75 36.80 24.67
CA THR A 79 -1.32 38.09 24.10
C THR A 79 -1.67 38.17 22.62
N PRO A 80 -1.86 39.39 22.07
CA PRO A 80 -2.10 39.59 20.64
C PRO A 80 -1.02 38.95 19.75
N GLU A 81 0.23 38.87 20.22
CA GLU A 81 1.31 38.19 19.49
C GLU A 81 1.10 36.66 19.42
N CYS A 82 0.60 36.04 20.48
CA CYS A 82 0.37 34.59 20.54
C CYS A 82 -0.82 34.16 19.67
N MET A 83 -1.88 34.99 19.62
CA MET A 83 -2.99 34.82 18.68
C MET A 83 -2.54 35.01 17.22
N GLY A 84 -1.63 35.97 16.98
CA GLY A 84 -1.03 36.19 15.66
C GLY A 84 -0.23 34.99 15.16
N ALA A 85 0.61 34.39 16.02
CA ALA A 85 1.41 33.21 15.68
C ALA A 85 0.55 31.97 15.39
N MET A 86 -0.52 31.73 16.17
CA MET A 86 -1.47 30.63 15.91
C MET A 86 -2.21 30.82 14.58
N GLN A 87 -2.60 32.06 14.26
CA GLN A 87 -3.29 32.37 13.01
C GLN A 87 -2.37 32.20 11.79
N GLN A 88 -1.07 32.47 11.96
CA GLN A 88 -0.05 32.28 10.93
C GLN A 88 0.27 30.79 10.69
N MET A 89 0.32 29.98 11.76
CA MET A 89 0.43 28.52 11.64
C MET A 89 -0.79 27.87 10.96
N MET A 90 -2.01 28.31 11.29
CA MET A 90 -3.23 27.79 10.66
C MET A 90 -3.39 28.21 9.20
N GLN A 91 -2.81 29.34 8.79
CA GLN A 91 -2.81 29.81 7.40
C GLN A 91 -1.69 29.21 6.55
N GLY A 92 -0.60 28.74 7.16
CA GLY A 92 0.53 28.11 6.46
C GLY A 92 0.29 26.64 6.04
N GLY A 93 -0.76 25.99 6.55
CA GLY A 93 -1.05 24.57 6.31
C GLY A 93 -2.03 24.25 5.17
N MET A 94 -2.59 25.27 4.50
CA MET A 94 -3.55 25.08 3.40
C MET A 94 -3.29 26.15 2.34
N MET A 95 -2.70 25.74 1.21
CA MET A 95 -2.25 26.54 0.05
C MET A 95 -0.75 26.92 0.05
N ALA A 96 0.10 25.95 -0.29
CA ALA A 96 1.42 26.25 -0.85
C ALA A 96 1.39 25.99 -2.37
N THR A 97 1.15 27.05 -3.14
CA THR A 97 1.55 27.13 -4.56
C THR A 97 3.05 27.41 -4.66
N PRO A 98 3.77 26.87 -5.66
CA PRO A 98 5.20 27.09 -5.79
C PRO A 98 5.50 28.51 -6.27
N HIS A 99 6.55 29.11 -5.69
CA HIS A 99 7.09 30.44 -5.98
C HIS A 99 6.33 31.66 -5.42
N ALA A 100 6.62 31.98 -4.16
CA ALA A 100 6.81 33.37 -3.73
C ALA A 100 8.03 33.42 -2.81
N GLU A 101 8.98 34.31 -3.12
CA GLU A 101 10.22 34.52 -2.38
C GLU A 101 9.97 34.68 -0.87
N ALA A 102 10.67 33.90 -0.06
CA ALA A 102 10.69 34.06 1.38
C ALA A 102 11.22 35.46 1.73
N ALA A 103 10.36 36.30 2.31
CA ALA A 103 10.79 37.57 2.89
C ALA A 103 11.71 37.29 4.11
N PRO A 104 12.82 38.03 4.29
CA PRO A 104 13.77 37.76 5.36
C PRO A 104 13.24 38.35 6.67
N ALA A 105 12.89 37.50 7.63
CA ALA A 105 12.48 37.92 8.97
C ALA A 105 13.27 37.23 10.09
N ASN A 106 14.54 36.86 9.84
CA ASN A 106 15.33 36.10 10.82
C ASN A 106 16.59 36.82 11.36
N GLU A 107 16.81 38.09 11.02
CA GLU A 107 18.04 38.81 11.43
C GLU A 107 17.93 39.60 12.76
N SER A 108 16.81 39.56 13.48
CA SER A 108 16.65 40.36 14.72
C SER A 108 16.16 39.60 15.96
N LEU A 109 16.08 38.27 15.94
CA LEU A 109 15.70 37.51 17.12
C LEU A 109 16.91 37.29 18.05
N PRO A 110 16.75 37.44 19.38
CA PRO A 110 17.77 37.01 20.33
C PRO A 110 18.14 35.54 20.11
N ASP A 111 19.42 35.19 20.27
CA ASP A 111 19.95 33.84 19.99
C ASP A 111 19.17 32.73 20.71
N PHE A 112 18.77 32.98 21.97
CA PHE A 112 17.92 32.07 22.73
C PHE A 112 16.57 31.80 22.06
N THR A 113 15.92 32.85 21.56
CA THR A 113 14.60 32.74 20.92
C THR A 113 14.69 31.99 19.60
N ARG A 114 15.72 32.27 18.79
CA ARG A 114 15.97 31.57 17.54
C ARG A 114 16.24 30.08 17.76
N ALA A 115 17.11 29.74 18.71
CA ALA A 115 17.44 28.35 19.02
C ALA A 115 16.20 27.56 19.49
N ASN A 116 15.30 28.18 20.27
CA ASN A 116 14.06 27.53 20.70
C ASN A 116 13.10 27.27 19.53
N ILE A 117 12.96 28.21 18.58
CA ILE A 117 12.12 28.01 17.39
C ILE A 117 12.69 26.86 16.54
N GLU A 118 14.00 26.84 16.31
CA GLU A 118 14.67 25.77 15.57
C GLU A 118 14.46 24.39 16.24
N ALA A 119 14.53 24.31 17.57
CA ALA A 119 14.28 23.07 18.32
C ALA A 119 12.81 22.60 18.21
N MET A 120 11.86 23.53 18.24
CA MET A 120 10.42 23.22 18.09
C MET A 120 10.05 22.81 16.67
N ASP A 121 10.64 23.43 15.65
CA ASP A 121 10.41 23.04 14.25
C ASP A 121 11.03 21.66 13.96
N ALA A 122 12.22 21.38 14.51
CA ALA A 122 12.94 20.12 14.29
C ALA A 122 12.20 18.89 14.84
N MET A 123 11.34 19.04 15.87
CA MET A 123 10.58 17.91 16.42
C MET A 123 9.33 17.56 15.59
N HIS A 124 8.81 18.47 14.76
CA HIS A 124 7.51 18.29 14.09
C HIS A 124 7.49 17.14 13.09
N GLY A 125 8.49 17.07 12.19
CA GLY A 125 8.58 16.01 11.17
C GLY A 125 8.65 14.61 11.78
N PRO A 126 9.66 14.31 12.63
CA PRO A 126 9.79 12.99 13.25
C PRO A 126 8.59 12.59 14.13
N MET A 127 7.91 13.57 14.76
CA MET A 127 6.69 13.30 15.52
C MET A 127 5.54 12.86 14.60
N MET A 128 5.38 13.52 13.45
CA MET A 128 4.38 13.16 12.45
C MET A 128 4.67 11.78 11.84
N ASP A 129 5.92 11.47 11.55
CA ASP A 129 6.31 10.15 11.05
C ASP A 129 5.97 9.05 12.08
N GLY A 130 6.15 9.33 13.37
CA GLY A 130 5.85 8.40 14.45
C GLY A 130 4.36 8.07 14.58
N VAL A 131 3.47 9.07 14.49
CA VAL A 131 2.02 8.88 14.69
C VAL A 131 1.32 8.18 13.52
N MET A 132 2.00 7.98 12.40
CA MET A 132 1.47 7.30 11.21
C MET A 132 1.72 5.79 11.23
N ALA A 133 2.18 5.21 12.34
CA ALA A 133 2.32 3.75 12.46
C ALA A 133 0.95 3.06 12.60
N ASP A 134 0.84 1.85 12.05
CA ASP A 134 -0.44 1.10 11.98
C ASP A 134 -0.94 0.62 13.35
N ASP A 135 -0.03 0.29 14.27
CA ASP A 135 -0.38 -0.04 15.64
C ASP A 135 -0.50 1.23 16.49
N PRO A 136 -1.65 1.47 17.17
CA PRO A 136 -1.90 2.72 17.88
C PRO A 136 -0.97 2.93 19.08
N ASP A 137 -0.52 1.85 19.74
CA ASP A 137 0.39 1.95 20.88
C ASP A 137 1.82 2.23 20.37
N VAL A 138 2.23 1.63 19.25
CA VAL A 138 3.49 1.92 18.56
C VAL A 138 3.51 3.35 18.03
N ALA A 139 2.42 3.80 17.40
CA ALA A 139 2.27 5.14 16.87
C ALA A 139 2.43 6.19 17.98
N PHE A 140 1.78 5.93 19.12
CA PHE A 140 1.90 6.77 20.29
C PHE A 140 3.35 6.83 20.80
N VAL A 141 4.00 5.69 21.03
CA VAL A 141 5.36 5.67 21.58
C VAL A 141 6.40 6.23 20.60
N ARG A 142 6.27 5.95 19.30
CA ARG A 142 7.14 6.54 18.26
C ARG A 142 6.96 8.06 18.16
N GLY A 143 5.72 8.56 18.24
CA GLY A 143 5.44 10.00 18.24
C GLY A 143 5.95 10.72 19.51
N MET A 144 5.98 10.05 20.65
CA MET A 144 6.42 10.65 21.92
C MET A 144 7.95 10.77 22.06
N ILE A 145 8.74 9.93 21.38
CA ILE A 145 10.21 10.04 21.46
C ILE A 145 10.72 11.41 20.93
N PRO A 146 10.33 11.89 19.74
CA PRO A 146 10.65 13.23 19.25
C PRO A 146 10.17 14.36 20.17
N HIS A 147 8.99 14.20 20.80
CA HIS A 147 8.51 15.16 21.78
C HIS A 147 9.46 15.29 22.98
N HIS A 148 9.96 14.17 23.52
CA HIS A 148 10.92 14.19 24.63
C HIS A 148 12.29 14.73 24.20
N LEU A 149 12.72 14.46 22.96
CA LEU A 149 13.94 15.04 22.39
C LEU A 149 13.84 16.56 22.25
N GLY A 150 12.69 17.08 21.81
CA GLY A 150 12.44 18.52 21.80
C GLY A 150 12.56 19.15 23.19
N ALA A 151 12.03 18.49 24.22
CA ALA A 151 12.18 18.95 25.61
C ALA A 151 13.65 18.97 26.09
N ILE A 152 14.46 17.98 25.67
CA ILE A 152 15.90 17.95 25.94
C ILE A 152 16.62 19.12 25.25
N ASP A 153 16.31 19.38 23.99
CA ASP A 153 16.97 20.45 23.23
C ASP A 153 16.64 21.84 23.80
N MET A 154 15.38 22.07 24.18
CA MET A 154 14.98 23.27 24.91
C MET A 154 15.72 23.42 26.25
N ALA A 155 15.90 22.32 26.99
CA ALA A 155 16.68 22.33 28.24
C ALA A 155 18.18 22.61 27.99
N ARG A 156 18.76 22.09 26.89
CA ARG A 156 20.14 22.39 26.49
C ARG A 156 20.32 23.86 26.13
N ILE A 157 19.35 24.47 25.45
CA ILE A 157 19.33 25.90 25.15
C ILE A 157 19.33 26.72 26.45
N VAL A 158 18.53 26.31 27.45
CA VAL A 158 18.54 26.93 28.78
C VAL A 158 19.90 26.79 29.49
N GLN A 159 20.58 25.64 29.37
CA GLN A 159 21.94 25.48 29.91
C GLN A 159 22.96 26.38 29.22
N GLN A 160 22.83 26.54 27.90
CA GLN A 160 23.75 27.32 27.09
C GLN A 160 23.59 28.84 27.31
N TYR A 161 22.36 29.33 27.26
CA TYR A 161 22.07 30.77 27.21
C TYR A 161 21.47 31.35 28.50
N GLY A 162 21.02 30.51 29.44
CA GLY A 162 20.46 31.01 30.71
C GLY A 162 21.51 31.67 31.60
N ASP A 163 21.09 32.61 32.45
CA ASP A 163 21.97 33.31 33.40
C ASP A 163 21.77 32.85 34.86
N ASP A 164 20.64 32.19 35.15
CA ASP A 164 20.28 31.75 36.50
C ASP A 164 20.80 30.33 36.81
N PRO A 165 21.67 30.15 37.82
CA PRO A 165 22.24 28.85 38.17
C PRO A 165 21.19 27.80 38.55
N GLN A 166 20.11 28.20 39.20
CA GLN A 166 19.05 27.29 39.61
C GLN A 166 18.27 26.75 38.40
N THR A 167 18.01 27.61 37.42
CA THR A 167 17.33 27.25 36.17
C THR A 167 18.19 26.31 35.31
N LYS A 168 19.52 26.49 35.29
CA LYS A 168 20.44 25.54 34.62
C LYS A 168 20.46 24.17 35.30
N GLU A 169 20.40 24.15 36.62
CA GLU A 169 20.33 22.91 37.40
C GLU A 169 19.01 22.16 37.12
N TRP A 170 17.87 22.87 37.05
CA TRP A 170 16.61 22.25 36.62
C TRP A 170 16.66 21.74 35.19
N ALA A 171 17.30 22.48 34.27
CA ALA A 171 17.50 22.01 32.91
C ALA A 171 18.32 20.71 32.86
N ALA A 172 19.37 20.58 33.70
CA ALA A 172 20.11 19.32 33.82
C ALA A 172 19.23 18.16 34.32
N GLN A 173 18.34 18.44 35.27
CA GLN A 173 17.40 17.44 35.80
C GLN A 173 16.34 17.03 34.76
N ILE A 174 15.86 17.97 33.95
CA ILE A 174 14.96 17.71 32.83
C ILE A 174 15.65 16.80 31.81
N ILE A 175 16.86 17.14 31.38
CA ILE A 175 17.63 16.31 30.43
C ILE A 175 17.76 14.88 30.97
N ALA A 176 18.21 14.73 32.22
CA ALA A 176 18.40 13.41 32.81
C ALA A 176 17.08 12.62 32.97
N ALA A 177 15.94 13.29 33.19
CA ALA A 177 14.64 12.64 33.27
C ALA A 177 14.13 12.20 31.90
N GLN A 178 14.18 13.10 30.92
CA GLN A 178 13.73 12.83 29.56
C GLN A 178 14.58 11.74 28.88
N GLU A 179 15.90 11.73 29.10
CA GLU A 179 16.78 10.66 28.59
C GLU A 179 16.41 9.27 29.16
N ARG A 180 15.99 9.19 30.43
CA ARG A 180 15.51 7.94 31.02
C ARG A 180 14.18 7.50 30.41
N GLU A 181 13.23 8.42 30.27
CA GLU A 181 11.92 8.13 29.66
C GLU A 181 12.06 7.69 28.20
N ILE A 182 12.96 8.32 27.43
CA ILE A 182 13.29 7.88 26.06
C ILE A 182 13.84 6.46 26.06
N ALA A 183 14.76 6.13 26.97
CA ALA A 183 15.33 4.79 27.05
C ALA A 183 14.27 3.73 27.37
N GLU A 184 13.29 4.05 28.23
CA GLU A 184 12.15 3.19 28.53
C GLU A 184 11.22 3.01 27.32
N MET A 185 10.90 4.09 26.60
CA MET A 185 10.09 4.05 25.39
C MET A 185 10.77 3.24 24.27
N GLN A 186 12.08 3.40 24.08
CA GLN A 186 12.86 2.64 23.11
C GLN A 186 12.92 1.13 23.46
N ALA A 187 13.08 0.81 24.74
CA ALA A 187 13.03 -0.58 25.21
C ALA A 187 11.64 -1.18 25.00
N TRP A 188 10.57 -0.41 25.23
CA TRP A 188 9.21 -0.82 24.97
C TRP A 188 8.97 -1.07 23.48
N LEU A 189 9.39 -0.17 22.59
CA LEU A 189 9.26 -0.37 21.14
C LEU A 189 9.99 -1.64 20.68
N THR A 190 11.19 -1.89 21.18
CA THR A 190 11.96 -3.10 20.85
C THR A 190 11.21 -4.38 21.22
N ALA A 191 10.42 -4.35 22.30
CA ALA A 191 9.71 -5.51 22.81
C ALA A 191 8.28 -5.67 22.25
N ASN A 192 7.68 -4.59 21.70
CA ASN A 192 6.24 -4.56 21.41
C ASN A 192 5.89 -4.07 19.99
N ALA A 193 6.80 -3.42 19.26
CA ALA A 193 6.44 -2.73 18.01
C ALA A 193 6.33 -3.63 16.77
N GLY A 194 6.00 -4.90 16.94
CA GLY A 194 6.30 -5.93 15.94
C GLY A 194 7.82 -6.08 15.80
N GLU A 195 8.27 -7.21 15.27
CA GLU A 195 9.69 -7.37 14.99
C GLU A 195 10.15 -6.21 14.09
N ALA A 196 11.35 -5.66 14.34
CA ALA A 196 12.10 -5.01 13.26
C ALA A 196 11.93 -5.91 12.03
N SER A 197 11.55 -5.34 10.88
CA SER A 197 11.35 -6.08 9.63
C SER A 197 12.32 -7.24 9.63
N ALA A 198 11.79 -8.47 9.65
CA ALA A 198 12.64 -9.66 9.62
C ALA A 198 13.70 -9.35 8.54
N PRO A 199 15.01 -9.40 8.85
CA PRO A 199 16.02 -9.12 7.83
C PRO A 199 15.62 -10.00 6.66
N LEU A 200 15.26 -9.38 5.52
CA LEU A 200 14.55 -10.01 4.38
C LEU A 200 15.44 -11.03 3.65
N GLY A 201 16.22 -11.81 4.39
CA GLY A 201 17.28 -12.68 3.91
C GLY A 201 18.45 -11.88 3.33
N GLN A 202 19.38 -12.63 2.74
CA GLN A 202 20.37 -12.08 1.80
C GLN A 202 19.75 -11.72 0.44
N THR A 203 18.42 -11.77 0.34
CA THR A 203 17.62 -11.53 -0.86
C THR A 203 17.69 -10.05 -1.21
N GLY A 204 18.71 -9.70 -1.99
CA GLY A 204 18.79 -8.40 -2.63
C GLY A 204 17.75 -8.25 -3.73
N GLY A 205 17.80 -7.12 -4.43
CA GLY A 205 16.92 -6.83 -5.55
C GLY A 205 15.80 -5.86 -5.21
N THR A 206 14.97 -5.63 -6.20
CA THR A 206 13.90 -4.63 -6.20
C THR A 206 12.60 -5.28 -6.63
N VAL A 207 11.53 -4.99 -5.91
CA VAL A 207 10.18 -5.39 -6.29
C VAL A 207 9.47 -4.20 -6.90
N TYR A 208 8.95 -4.36 -8.12
CA TYR A 208 8.22 -3.32 -8.84
C TYR A 208 6.73 -3.63 -8.82
N SER A 209 5.91 -2.65 -8.42
CA SER A 209 4.45 -2.71 -8.43
C SER A 209 3.90 -1.72 -9.45
N ALA A 210 2.98 -2.17 -10.29
CA ALA A 210 2.16 -1.34 -11.16
C ALA A 210 1.00 -0.75 -10.34
N ASN A 211 1.04 0.54 -10.02
CA ASN A 211 -0.01 1.19 -9.26
C ASN A 211 -1.00 1.84 -10.23
N GLU A 212 -2.06 1.09 -10.51
CA GLU A 212 -3.01 1.40 -11.58
C GLU A 212 -3.79 2.68 -11.29
N GLY A 213 -4.29 2.83 -10.06
CA GLY A 213 -5.05 4.02 -9.62
C GLY A 213 -4.17 5.28 -9.58
N GLY A 214 -2.91 5.11 -9.17
CA GLY A 214 -1.96 6.21 -9.04
C GLY A 214 -1.23 6.61 -10.32
N ASN A 215 -1.46 5.94 -11.46
CA ASN A 215 -0.67 6.10 -12.69
C ASN A 215 0.84 6.06 -12.41
N SER A 216 1.29 5.12 -11.60
CA SER A 216 2.67 5.11 -11.08
C SER A 216 3.26 3.71 -10.97
N ILE A 217 4.57 3.63 -10.80
CA ILE A 217 5.28 2.41 -10.39
C ILE A 217 5.91 2.67 -9.03
N SER A 218 5.77 1.73 -8.10
CA SER A 218 6.56 1.69 -6.87
C SER A 218 7.69 0.67 -7.00
N ALA A 219 8.88 1.04 -6.59
CA ALA A 219 10.07 0.19 -6.52
C ALA A 219 10.49 0.03 -5.05
N ILE A 220 10.40 -1.20 -4.53
CA ILE A 220 10.76 -1.56 -3.16
C ILE A 220 12.16 -2.20 -3.20
N ASP A 221 13.16 -1.52 -2.66
CA ASP A 221 14.51 -2.08 -2.49
C ASP A 221 14.52 -3.01 -1.26
N LEU A 222 14.72 -4.31 -1.49
CA LEU A 222 14.64 -5.31 -0.40
C LEU A 222 15.84 -5.25 0.55
N GLY A 223 16.97 -4.67 0.13
CA GLY A 223 18.16 -4.54 0.96
C GLY A 223 18.06 -3.41 1.98
N THR A 224 17.34 -2.34 1.64
CA THR A 224 17.19 -1.13 2.46
C THR A 224 15.78 -0.94 3.01
N GLY A 225 14.79 -1.58 2.41
CA GLY A 225 13.36 -1.33 2.67
C GLY A 225 12.85 0.00 2.09
N ALA A 226 13.66 0.72 1.32
CA ALA A 226 13.26 1.98 0.71
C ALA A 226 12.23 1.75 -0.40
N VAL A 227 11.24 2.64 -0.48
CA VAL A 227 10.21 2.64 -1.53
C VAL A 227 10.34 3.94 -2.32
N ASP A 228 10.56 3.83 -3.62
CA ASP A 228 10.49 4.95 -4.56
C ASP A 228 9.24 4.80 -5.42
N THR A 229 8.44 5.86 -5.55
CA THR A 229 7.18 5.83 -6.33
C THR A 229 7.19 6.94 -7.37
N VAL A 230 7.01 6.55 -8.62
CA VAL A 230 7.21 7.42 -9.78
C VAL A 230 5.97 7.38 -10.68
N SER A 231 5.40 8.56 -10.96
CA SER A 231 4.31 8.70 -11.94
C SER A 231 4.81 8.43 -13.36
N ILE A 232 3.99 7.72 -14.14
CA ILE A 232 4.29 7.32 -15.52
C ILE A 232 3.13 7.71 -16.45
N PRO A 233 3.28 7.70 -17.79
CA PRO A 233 2.28 8.24 -18.70
C PRO A 233 1.09 7.29 -18.98
N VAL A 234 0.91 6.26 -18.15
CA VAL A 234 -0.16 5.26 -18.26
C VAL A 234 -0.76 5.00 -16.87
N ALA A 235 -1.97 4.46 -16.83
CA ALA A 235 -2.50 3.71 -15.69
C ALA A 235 -2.02 2.26 -15.83
N PRO A 236 -0.89 1.86 -15.21
CA PRO A 236 -0.31 0.56 -15.49
C PRO A 236 -1.13 -0.55 -14.84
N HIS A 237 -1.61 -1.49 -15.64
CA HIS A 237 -2.28 -2.69 -15.15
C HIS A 237 -1.25 -3.78 -14.78
N ASN A 238 -0.14 -3.86 -15.52
CA ASN A 238 0.91 -4.84 -15.28
C ASN A 238 2.31 -4.27 -15.51
N VAL A 239 3.27 -4.83 -14.77
CA VAL A 239 4.71 -4.67 -14.99
C VAL A 239 5.38 -6.04 -15.14
N ASP A 240 6.43 -6.11 -15.94
CA ASP A 240 7.32 -7.28 -16.04
C ASP A 240 8.75 -6.84 -16.37
N LEU A 241 9.72 -7.73 -16.13
CA LEU A 241 11.13 -7.51 -16.46
C LEU A 241 11.54 -8.37 -17.66
N THR A 242 12.50 -7.88 -18.46
CA THR A 242 13.17 -8.76 -19.42
C THR A 242 13.93 -9.85 -18.68
N PRO A 243 14.09 -11.06 -19.26
CA PRO A 243 14.81 -12.16 -18.60
C PRO A 243 16.26 -11.85 -18.20
N ASP A 244 16.88 -10.84 -18.80
CA ASP A 244 18.22 -10.35 -18.44
C ASP A 244 18.22 -9.21 -17.42
N GLY A 245 17.04 -8.81 -16.92
CA GLY A 245 16.84 -7.76 -15.94
C GLY A 245 17.18 -6.35 -16.42
N LYS A 246 17.40 -6.13 -17.73
CA LYS A 246 17.86 -4.83 -18.24
C LYS A 246 16.76 -3.84 -18.57
N LEU A 247 15.53 -4.31 -18.77
CA LEU A 247 14.39 -3.46 -19.07
C LEU A 247 13.23 -3.81 -18.14
N LEU A 248 12.61 -2.78 -17.57
CA LEU A 248 11.30 -2.86 -16.91
C LEU A 248 10.24 -2.42 -17.91
N LEU A 249 9.19 -3.20 -18.01
CA LEU A 249 8.06 -3.00 -18.91
C LEU A 249 6.84 -2.66 -18.08
N ALA A 250 6.04 -1.70 -18.53
CA ALA A 250 4.73 -1.40 -17.96
C ALA A 250 3.71 -1.25 -19.07
N VAL A 251 2.54 -1.87 -18.91
CA VAL A 251 1.44 -1.75 -19.87
C VAL A 251 0.20 -1.20 -19.22
N GLY A 252 -0.52 -0.37 -19.96
CA GLY A 252 -1.74 0.25 -19.48
C GLY A 252 -2.36 1.22 -20.47
N GLU A 253 -3.54 1.72 -20.12
CA GLU A 253 -4.18 2.81 -20.84
C GLU A 253 -3.43 4.13 -20.61
N PRO A 254 -3.41 5.07 -21.57
CA PRO A 254 -2.79 6.37 -21.36
C PRO A 254 -3.38 7.06 -20.13
N ALA A 255 -2.53 7.63 -19.28
CA ALA A 255 -2.97 8.35 -18.10
C ALA A 255 -3.85 9.54 -18.56
N ALA A 256 -5.16 9.47 -18.32
CA ALA A 256 -6.05 10.59 -18.58
C ALA A 256 -5.72 11.71 -17.58
N GLY A 257 -5.68 12.96 -18.05
CA GLY A 257 -5.50 14.13 -17.18
C GLY A 257 -6.75 14.40 -16.34
N GLY A 258 -7.02 13.57 -15.34
CA GLY A 258 -8.16 13.73 -14.43
C GLY A 258 -8.60 12.41 -13.79
N ASP A 259 -8.73 12.45 -12.46
CA ASP A 259 -9.28 11.43 -11.56
C ASP A 259 -10.56 10.78 -12.11
N HIS A 260 -10.45 9.50 -12.47
CA HIS A 260 -11.58 8.60 -12.62
C HIS A 260 -11.23 7.26 -11.99
N GLY A 261 -11.50 7.18 -10.68
CA GLY A 261 -11.69 5.91 -10.00
C GLY A 261 -12.79 5.07 -10.64
N ALA A 262 -12.54 3.76 -10.63
CA ALA A 262 -13.44 2.62 -10.75
C ALA A 262 -14.63 2.74 -11.74
N ASP A 263 -14.59 1.94 -12.80
CA ASP A 263 -15.66 0.97 -13.07
C ASP A 263 -15.12 -0.11 -14.01
N GLY A 264 -15.30 -1.37 -13.61
CA GLY A 264 -14.63 -2.54 -14.18
C GLY A 264 -14.98 -2.86 -15.63
N HIS A 265 -14.12 -3.68 -16.25
CA HIS A 265 -14.34 -4.46 -17.48
C HIS A 265 -15.24 -3.77 -18.53
N GLY A 266 -15.00 -2.47 -18.77
CA GLY A 266 -15.75 -1.69 -19.73
C GLY A 266 -15.19 -1.91 -21.13
N HIS A 267 -15.93 -2.62 -21.98
CA HIS A 267 -15.65 -2.74 -23.40
C HIS A 267 -15.38 -1.37 -24.02
N GLY A 268 -14.24 -1.27 -24.73
CA GLY A 268 -13.71 -0.02 -25.28
C GLY A 268 -14.76 0.80 -26.02
N ALA A 269 -14.95 2.04 -25.58
CA ALA A 269 -15.69 3.01 -26.36
C ALA A 269 -14.92 3.32 -27.66
N GLU A 270 -15.61 3.29 -28.80
CA GLU A 270 -15.04 3.73 -30.08
C GLU A 270 -14.45 5.14 -29.93
N GLY A 271 -13.13 5.28 -30.08
CA GLY A 271 -12.41 6.55 -29.98
C GLY A 271 -11.52 6.72 -28.75
N ALA A 272 -11.36 5.70 -27.90
CA ALA A 272 -10.33 5.69 -26.84
C ALA A 272 -8.92 5.77 -27.44
N ALA A 273 -8.00 6.43 -26.74
CA ALA A 273 -6.59 6.46 -27.12
C ALA A 273 -6.02 5.03 -27.07
N GLU A 274 -5.07 4.70 -27.95
CA GLU A 274 -4.43 3.39 -27.93
C GLU A 274 -3.66 3.20 -26.62
N GLY A 275 -3.83 2.03 -26.01
CA GLY A 275 -3.04 1.57 -24.88
C GLY A 275 -1.56 1.47 -25.23
N LEU A 276 -0.72 1.61 -24.21
CA LEU A 276 0.73 1.79 -24.37
C LEU A 276 1.51 0.72 -23.62
N LEU A 277 2.65 0.33 -24.21
CA LEU A 277 3.78 -0.29 -23.52
C LEU A 277 4.85 0.76 -23.28
N VAL A 278 5.23 0.96 -22.03
CA VAL A 278 6.29 1.87 -21.61
C VAL A 278 7.51 1.05 -21.18
N ILE A 279 8.68 1.40 -21.72
CA ILE A 279 9.93 0.67 -21.52
C ILE A 279 10.87 1.54 -20.69
N PHE A 280 11.39 1.02 -19.59
CA PHE A 280 12.26 1.73 -18.65
C PHE A 280 13.63 1.05 -18.50
N ASP A 281 14.61 1.83 -18.05
CA ASP A 281 15.77 1.28 -17.35
C ASP A 281 15.32 1.04 -15.89
N PRO A 282 15.43 -0.19 -15.34
CA PRO A 282 15.06 -0.46 -13.95
C PRO A 282 15.80 0.42 -12.92
N GLN A 283 16.97 0.97 -13.27
CA GLN A 283 17.75 1.89 -12.44
C GLN A 283 17.29 3.36 -12.56
N ASN A 284 16.42 3.68 -13.52
CA ASN A 284 15.90 5.02 -13.74
C ASN A 284 14.46 4.97 -14.28
N ILE A 285 13.54 4.53 -13.43
CA ILE A 285 12.11 4.42 -13.79
C ILE A 285 11.43 5.79 -13.97
N ALA A 286 12.06 6.89 -13.55
CA ALA A 286 11.58 8.26 -13.77
C ALA A 286 11.68 8.74 -15.22
N ALA A 287 12.46 8.08 -16.07
CA ALA A 287 12.63 8.46 -17.46
C ALA A 287 12.41 7.25 -18.39
N PRO A 288 11.24 7.14 -19.04
CA PRO A 288 11.00 6.11 -20.05
C PRO A 288 12.08 6.14 -21.14
N LYS A 289 12.59 4.97 -21.51
CA LYS A 289 13.48 4.77 -22.67
C LYS A 289 12.69 4.86 -23.97
N ALA A 290 11.48 4.31 -23.98
CA ALA A 290 10.58 4.33 -25.12
C ALA A 290 9.12 4.10 -24.69
N THR A 291 8.20 4.43 -25.58
CA THR A 291 6.78 4.17 -25.45
C THR A 291 6.24 3.69 -26.79
N VAL A 292 5.48 2.59 -26.78
CA VAL A 292 4.94 1.94 -27.96
C VAL A 292 3.43 1.88 -27.82
N ALA A 293 2.70 2.38 -28.83
CA ALA A 293 1.25 2.14 -28.89
C ALA A 293 1.01 0.69 -29.31
N VAL A 294 0.31 -0.07 -28.47
CA VAL A 294 0.15 -1.52 -28.63
C VAL A 294 -1.25 -1.89 -29.10
N GLY A 295 -2.29 -1.17 -28.65
CA GLY A 295 -3.67 -1.38 -29.05
C GLY A 295 -4.64 -1.20 -27.90
N SER A 296 -5.86 -1.75 -28.02
CA SER A 296 -6.93 -1.51 -27.07
C SER A 296 -6.81 -2.36 -25.80
N HIS A 297 -6.94 -1.73 -24.63
CA HIS A 297 -7.03 -2.38 -23.31
C HIS A 297 -5.90 -3.37 -23.03
N PRO A 298 -4.63 -2.91 -23.00
CA PRO A 298 -3.51 -3.77 -22.68
C PRO A 298 -3.54 -4.18 -21.20
N ALA A 299 -3.63 -5.48 -20.94
CA ALA A 299 -3.76 -6.01 -19.58
C ALA A 299 -2.43 -6.48 -18.99
N HIS A 300 -1.69 -7.33 -19.71
CA HIS A 300 -0.46 -7.95 -19.23
C HIS A 300 0.64 -7.93 -20.29
N VAL A 301 1.89 -7.95 -19.84
CA VAL A 301 3.08 -8.08 -20.67
C VAL A 301 4.01 -9.16 -20.13
N VAL A 302 4.65 -9.90 -21.03
CA VAL A 302 5.82 -10.73 -20.72
C VAL A 302 6.89 -10.58 -21.79
N ALA A 303 8.16 -10.71 -21.42
CA ALA A 303 9.27 -10.63 -22.36
C ALA A 303 10.01 -11.96 -22.50
N ASP A 304 10.49 -12.24 -23.71
CA ASP A 304 11.32 -13.41 -24.01
C ASP A 304 12.82 -13.07 -24.07
N ARG A 305 13.66 -14.10 -24.13
CA ARG A 305 15.13 -13.94 -24.26
C ARG A 305 15.58 -13.46 -25.64
N LEU A 306 14.68 -13.37 -26.62
CA LEU A 306 14.96 -12.85 -27.95
C LEU A 306 14.76 -11.34 -28.04
N GLY A 307 14.38 -10.68 -26.94
CA GLY A 307 14.15 -9.23 -26.91
C GLY A 307 12.79 -8.85 -27.47
N ARG A 308 11.80 -9.75 -27.42
CA ARG A 308 10.41 -9.46 -27.76
C ARG A 308 9.57 -9.35 -26.49
N ALA A 309 8.55 -8.51 -26.52
CA ALA A 309 7.48 -8.51 -25.53
C ALA A 309 6.15 -8.94 -26.17
N PHE A 310 5.38 -9.74 -25.43
CA PHE A 310 4.04 -10.15 -25.77
C PHE A 310 3.07 -9.43 -24.85
N VAL A 311 2.12 -8.68 -25.41
CA VAL A 311 1.16 -7.87 -24.67
C VAL A 311 -0.26 -8.36 -24.97
N ALA A 312 -1.01 -8.79 -23.95
CA ALA A 312 -2.44 -9.09 -24.12
C ALA A 312 -3.25 -7.82 -24.28
N LEU A 313 -4.05 -7.77 -25.34
CA LEU A 313 -4.96 -6.66 -25.66
C LEU A 313 -6.39 -7.16 -25.51
N SER A 314 -6.97 -6.98 -24.32
CA SER A 314 -8.29 -7.52 -24.00
C SER A 314 -9.40 -6.94 -24.88
N GLY A 315 -9.25 -5.68 -25.32
CA GLY A 315 -10.23 -5.01 -26.17
C GLY A 315 -10.15 -5.43 -27.64
N GLY A 316 -9.11 -6.14 -28.05
CA GLY A 316 -8.87 -6.54 -29.44
C GLY A 316 -8.82 -8.06 -29.68
N ASP A 317 -9.05 -8.88 -28.65
CA ASP A 317 -8.97 -10.34 -28.70
C ASP A 317 -7.66 -10.85 -29.33
N GLU A 318 -6.55 -10.20 -29.00
CA GLU A 318 -5.25 -10.48 -29.59
C GLU A 318 -4.06 -10.23 -28.65
N ILE A 319 -2.92 -10.79 -29.03
CA ILE A 319 -1.60 -10.47 -28.48
C ILE A 319 -0.83 -9.58 -29.46
N ALA A 320 -0.32 -8.44 -28.99
CA ALA A 320 0.68 -7.67 -29.72
C ALA A 320 2.08 -8.22 -29.42
N VAL A 321 2.90 -8.39 -30.46
CA VAL A 321 4.31 -8.77 -30.35
C VAL A 321 5.16 -7.54 -30.64
N VAL A 322 5.95 -7.11 -29.67
CA VAL A 322 6.78 -5.90 -29.74
C VAL A 322 8.26 -6.28 -29.79
N ASP A 323 9.00 -5.71 -30.73
CA ASP A 323 10.47 -5.71 -30.73
C ASP A 323 10.96 -4.63 -29.75
N LEU A 324 11.60 -5.04 -28.66
CA LEU A 324 12.00 -4.11 -27.58
C LEU A 324 13.20 -3.24 -27.96
N GLU A 325 14.04 -3.67 -28.89
CA GLU A 325 15.18 -2.86 -29.36
C GLU A 325 14.69 -1.73 -30.26
N LYS A 326 13.75 -2.04 -31.14
CA LYS A 326 13.17 -1.06 -32.08
C LYS A 326 12.00 -0.27 -31.50
N ALA A 327 11.43 -0.74 -30.39
CA ALA A 327 10.22 -0.19 -29.78
C ALA A 327 9.05 -0.12 -30.79
N GLU A 328 8.78 -1.22 -31.48
CA GLU A 328 7.73 -1.31 -32.50
C GLU A 328 6.94 -2.62 -32.43
N VAL A 329 5.65 -2.56 -32.73
CA VAL A 329 4.82 -3.77 -32.90
C VAL A 329 5.23 -4.46 -34.20
N ILE A 330 5.69 -5.71 -34.11
CA ILE A 330 6.16 -6.54 -35.22
C ILE A 330 5.17 -7.65 -35.61
N GLY A 331 4.13 -7.89 -34.81
CA GLY A 331 3.14 -8.91 -35.08
C GLY A 331 1.90 -8.79 -34.19
N ARG A 332 0.81 -9.40 -34.64
CA ARG A 332 -0.44 -9.56 -33.89
C ARG A 332 -0.92 -10.99 -34.03
N ILE A 333 -1.40 -11.57 -32.93
CA ILE A 333 -1.83 -12.96 -32.86
C ILE A 333 -3.23 -12.99 -32.26
N ALA A 334 -4.23 -13.44 -33.02
CA ALA A 334 -5.58 -13.59 -32.51
C ALA A 334 -5.64 -14.67 -31.42
N THR A 335 -6.50 -14.46 -30.42
CA THR A 335 -6.74 -15.40 -29.30
C THR A 335 -8.22 -15.73 -29.19
N GLY A 336 -8.65 -16.24 -28.03
CA GLY A 336 -10.06 -16.19 -27.63
C GLY A 336 -10.43 -14.81 -27.10
N ASP A 337 -11.71 -14.69 -26.72
CA ASP A 337 -12.33 -13.44 -26.30
C ASP A 337 -11.76 -12.96 -24.94
N TYR A 338 -11.43 -11.67 -24.91
CA TYR A 338 -10.89 -10.94 -23.76
C TYR A 338 -9.63 -11.60 -23.14
N PRO A 339 -8.52 -11.67 -23.89
CA PRO A 339 -7.24 -12.17 -23.37
C PRO A 339 -6.75 -11.27 -22.25
N HIS A 340 -6.29 -11.86 -21.15
CA HIS A 340 -5.88 -11.12 -19.97
C HIS A 340 -4.49 -11.55 -19.51
N GLY A 341 -4.37 -12.45 -18.53
CA GLY A 341 -3.10 -12.93 -18.04
C GLY A 341 -2.41 -13.90 -19.02
N LEU A 342 -1.11 -13.75 -19.19
CA LEU A 342 -0.29 -14.59 -20.06
C LEU A 342 1.06 -14.95 -19.43
N ARG A 343 1.58 -16.14 -19.75
CA ARG A 343 2.95 -16.56 -19.39
C ARG A 343 3.58 -17.41 -20.49
N LEU A 344 4.88 -17.22 -20.67
CA LEU A 344 5.74 -18.07 -21.50
C LEU A 344 6.00 -19.39 -20.77
N SER A 345 6.09 -20.49 -21.54
CA SER A 345 6.70 -21.72 -21.05
C SER A 345 8.15 -21.45 -20.61
N PRO A 346 8.73 -22.23 -19.68
CA PRO A 346 10.11 -21.99 -19.22
C PRO A 346 11.16 -21.97 -20.34
N ASP A 347 10.93 -22.76 -21.40
CA ASP A 347 11.75 -22.81 -22.62
C ASP A 347 11.38 -21.75 -23.68
N GLU A 348 10.37 -20.93 -23.41
CA GLU A 348 9.83 -19.84 -24.23
C GLU A 348 9.33 -20.27 -25.62
N THR A 349 9.11 -21.56 -25.85
CA THR A 349 8.59 -22.07 -27.13
C THR A 349 7.09 -21.88 -27.27
N GLU A 350 6.36 -21.83 -26.16
CA GLU A 350 4.91 -21.61 -26.12
C GLU A 350 4.55 -20.43 -25.22
N LEU A 351 3.49 -19.71 -25.58
CA LEU A 351 2.84 -18.70 -24.75
C LEU A 351 1.41 -19.15 -24.44
N TYR A 352 1.06 -19.19 -23.16
CA TYR A 352 -0.30 -19.51 -22.71
C TYR A 352 -1.00 -18.21 -22.33
N VAL A 353 -2.25 -18.05 -22.73
CA VAL A 353 -3.04 -16.82 -22.55
C VAL A 353 -4.42 -17.20 -22.03
N ALA A 354 -4.82 -16.67 -20.87
CA ALA A 354 -6.17 -16.84 -20.33
C ALA A 354 -7.15 -15.90 -21.06
N ASN A 355 -8.20 -16.47 -21.65
CA ASN A 355 -9.26 -15.75 -22.36
C ASN A 355 -10.50 -15.67 -21.45
N VAL A 356 -10.66 -14.55 -20.75
CA VAL A 356 -11.61 -14.42 -19.63
C VAL A 356 -13.05 -14.68 -20.08
N GLU A 357 -13.46 -14.11 -21.20
CA GLU A 357 -14.85 -14.20 -21.68
C GLU A 357 -15.12 -15.46 -22.50
N ASP A 358 -14.08 -16.09 -23.05
CA ASP A 358 -14.18 -17.34 -23.82
C ASP A 358 -14.16 -18.61 -22.93
N GLY A 359 -13.65 -18.51 -21.69
CA GLY A 359 -13.54 -19.65 -20.78
C GLY A 359 -12.44 -20.65 -21.16
N SER A 360 -11.43 -20.17 -21.88
CA SER A 360 -10.36 -20.99 -22.46
C SER A 360 -8.95 -20.44 -22.19
N VAL A 361 -7.94 -21.25 -22.52
CA VAL A 361 -6.55 -20.82 -22.63
C VAL A 361 -6.07 -21.03 -24.06
N SER A 362 -5.61 -19.96 -24.70
CA SER A 362 -4.92 -20.04 -26.00
C SER A 362 -3.47 -20.45 -25.79
N VAL A 363 -2.97 -21.38 -26.63
CA VAL A 363 -1.57 -21.81 -26.68
C VAL A 363 -0.98 -21.33 -27.99
N ILE A 364 0.04 -20.47 -27.91
CA ILE A 364 0.68 -19.80 -29.05
C ILE A 364 2.09 -20.34 -29.22
N ASP A 365 2.46 -20.72 -30.44
CA ASP A 365 3.85 -20.99 -30.81
C ASP A 365 4.59 -19.65 -30.99
N THR A 366 5.62 -19.42 -30.19
CA THR A 366 6.31 -18.13 -30.13
C THR A 366 7.26 -17.90 -31.31
N GLN A 367 7.61 -18.94 -32.06
CA GLN A 367 8.43 -18.84 -33.26
C GLN A 367 7.56 -18.58 -34.50
N ALA A 368 6.47 -19.32 -34.64
CA ALA A 368 5.50 -19.17 -35.72
C ALA A 368 4.59 -17.96 -35.55
N LEU A 369 4.46 -17.43 -34.33
CA LEU A 369 3.56 -16.35 -33.94
C LEU A 369 2.10 -16.67 -34.31
N SER A 370 1.65 -17.87 -33.92
CA SER A 370 0.30 -18.35 -34.21
C SER A 370 -0.25 -19.22 -33.09
N GLU A 371 -1.56 -19.14 -32.84
CA GLU A 371 -2.26 -20.08 -31.95
C GLU A 371 -2.22 -21.51 -32.52
N VAL A 372 -1.74 -22.45 -31.70
CA VAL A 372 -1.61 -23.88 -32.03
C VAL A 372 -2.59 -24.77 -31.26
N ALA A 373 -3.23 -24.26 -30.22
CA ALA A 373 -4.37 -24.89 -29.56
C ALA A 373 -5.16 -23.89 -28.72
N ARG A 374 -6.38 -24.29 -28.38
CA ARG A 374 -7.25 -23.61 -27.43
C ARG A 374 -7.84 -24.64 -26.47
N ILE A 375 -7.61 -24.47 -25.18
CA ILE A 375 -7.95 -25.45 -24.14
C ILE A 375 -9.12 -24.89 -23.32
N PRO A 376 -10.30 -25.54 -23.32
CA PRO A 376 -11.39 -25.14 -22.43
C PRO A 376 -11.00 -25.43 -20.96
N VAL A 377 -11.11 -24.43 -20.08
CA VAL A 377 -10.64 -24.55 -18.69
C VAL A 377 -11.72 -24.33 -17.63
N GLY A 378 -12.69 -23.46 -17.90
CA GLY A 378 -13.72 -23.08 -16.93
C GLY A 378 -14.17 -21.63 -17.11
N ALA A 379 -15.01 -21.15 -16.20
CA ALA A 379 -15.52 -19.79 -16.24
C ALA A 379 -14.46 -18.76 -15.79
N ALA A 380 -14.36 -17.67 -16.55
CA ALA A 380 -13.50 -16.52 -16.25
C ALA A 380 -12.05 -16.89 -15.87
N PRO A 381 -11.29 -17.54 -16.76
CA PRO A 381 -9.86 -17.74 -16.52
C PRO A 381 -9.15 -16.39 -16.57
N VAL A 382 -8.36 -16.03 -15.55
CA VAL A 382 -7.76 -14.68 -15.46
C VAL A 382 -6.26 -14.67 -15.63
N GLN A 383 -5.54 -15.63 -15.03
CA GLN A 383 -4.08 -15.73 -15.10
C GLN A 383 -3.65 -17.18 -15.33
N VAL A 384 -2.50 -17.34 -15.97
CA VAL A 384 -1.80 -18.62 -16.14
C VAL A 384 -0.43 -18.58 -15.47
N GLY A 385 -0.03 -19.68 -14.84
CA GLY A 385 1.27 -19.82 -14.18
C GLY A 385 1.89 -21.19 -14.45
N PHE A 386 3.11 -21.23 -14.97
CA PHE A 386 3.84 -22.48 -15.17
C PHE A 386 4.55 -22.92 -13.90
N THR A 387 4.58 -24.24 -13.67
CA THR A 387 5.64 -24.81 -12.82
C THR A 387 7.01 -24.62 -13.50
N PRO A 388 8.12 -24.50 -12.76
CA PRO A 388 9.45 -24.31 -13.34
C PRO A 388 9.88 -25.42 -14.30
N SER A 389 9.34 -26.64 -14.09
CA SER A 389 9.57 -27.78 -14.98
C SER A 389 8.91 -27.64 -16.37
N GLY A 390 7.91 -26.77 -16.49
CA GLY A 390 7.08 -26.63 -17.69
C GLY A 390 6.05 -27.75 -17.89
N ALA A 391 5.97 -28.75 -17.01
CA ALA A 391 5.08 -29.89 -17.17
C ALA A 391 3.61 -29.57 -16.84
N GLN A 392 3.38 -28.57 -15.99
CA GLN A 392 2.05 -28.17 -15.54
C GLN A 392 1.87 -26.66 -15.66
N VAL A 393 0.66 -26.27 -16.06
CA VAL A 393 0.16 -24.89 -16.02
C VAL A 393 -1.04 -24.82 -15.08
N TYR A 394 -1.02 -23.87 -14.17
CA TYR A 394 -2.12 -23.53 -13.28
C TYR A 394 -2.88 -22.33 -13.85
N VAL A 395 -4.20 -22.34 -13.74
CA VAL A 395 -5.09 -21.31 -14.31
C VAL A 395 -6.13 -20.89 -13.27
N SER A 396 -6.17 -19.61 -12.90
CA SER A 396 -7.17 -19.10 -11.95
C SER A 396 -8.53 -19.02 -12.64
N LEU A 397 -9.56 -19.60 -12.02
CA LEU A 397 -10.94 -19.54 -12.48
C LEU A 397 -11.73 -18.65 -11.52
N ARG A 398 -11.77 -17.35 -11.83
CA ARG A 398 -12.26 -16.31 -10.90
C ARG A 398 -13.69 -16.60 -10.43
N ASP A 399 -14.57 -16.96 -11.36
CA ASP A 399 -16.01 -17.12 -11.07
C ASP A 399 -16.34 -18.52 -10.54
N GLU A 400 -15.34 -19.41 -10.44
CA GLU A 400 -15.48 -20.75 -9.86
C GLU A 400 -14.83 -20.89 -8.48
N ASN A 401 -14.07 -19.90 -8.01
CA ASN A 401 -13.23 -19.99 -6.81
C ASN A 401 -12.29 -21.20 -6.84
N ARG A 402 -11.72 -21.49 -8.01
CA ARG A 402 -10.88 -22.66 -8.28
C ARG A 402 -9.63 -22.29 -9.05
N VAL A 403 -8.67 -23.21 -9.03
CA VAL A 403 -7.54 -23.23 -9.96
C VAL A 403 -7.58 -24.52 -10.77
N ALA A 404 -7.61 -24.42 -12.10
CA ALA A 404 -7.45 -25.57 -12.98
C ALA A 404 -5.97 -25.90 -13.19
N VAL A 405 -5.66 -27.17 -13.36
CA VAL A 405 -4.30 -27.65 -13.68
C VAL A 405 -4.31 -28.31 -15.06
N ILE A 406 -3.44 -27.85 -15.95
CA ILE A 406 -3.26 -28.39 -17.30
C ILE A 406 -1.95 -29.18 -17.34
N ASP A 407 -1.99 -30.39 -17.89
CA ASP A 407 -0.78 -31.11 -18.33
C ASP A 407 -0.37 -30.58 -19.70
N THR A 408 0.85 -30.05 -19.82
CA THR A 408 1.29 -29.38 -21.05
C THR A 408 1.58 -30.34 -22.19
N SER A 409 1.89 -31.61 -21.88
CA SER A 409 2.16 -32.64 -22.88
C SER A 409 0.90 -33.14 -23.57
N THR A 410 -0.22 -33.20 -22.84
CA THR A 410 -1.52 -33.61 -23.37
C THR A 410 -2.42 -32.45 -23.74
N ARG A 411 -2.16 -31.25 -23.17
CA ARG A 411 -3.02 -30.06 -23.25
C ARG A 411 -4.42 -30.30 -22.67
N GLU A 412 -4.51 -31.13 -21.64
CA GLU A 412 -5.77 -31.46 -20.97
C GLU A 412 -5.78 -30.93 -19.54
N VAL A 413 -6.96 -30.48 -19.08
CA VAL A 413 -7.19 -30.16 -17.67
C VAL A 413 -7.24 -31.46 -16.88
N THR A 414 -6.27 -31.64 -15.99
CA THR A 414 -6.09 -32.84 -15.16
C THR A 414 -6.70 -32.71 -13.77
N ASP A 415 -6.82 -31.48 -13.25
CA ASP A 415 -7.36 -31.24 -11.91
C ASP A 415 -8.02 -29.86 -11.76
N ARG A 416 -8.81 -29.70 -10.69
CA ARG A 416 -9.40 -28.43 -10.22
C ARG A 416 -9.34 -28.35 -8.70
N ILE A 417 -8.59 -27.37 -8.21
CA ILE A 417 -8.29 -27.18 -6.79
C ILE A 417 -9.15 -26.04 -6.26
N ASP A 418 -9.91 -26.29 -5.20
CA ASP A 418 -10.70 -25.25 -4.51
C ASP A 418 -9.76 -24.27 -3.79
N VAL A 419 -9.98 -22.96 -3.98
CA VAL A 419 -9.21 -21.87 -3.34
C VAL A 419 -10.17 -20.82 -2.75
N GLY A 420 -9.62 -19.67 -2.33
CA GLY A 420 -10.41 -18.56 -1.81
C GLY A 420 -11.26 -17.85 -2.88
N PRO A 421 -12.05 -16.84 -2.47
CA PRO A 421 -12.97 -16.12 -3.36
C PRO A 421 -12.24 -15.33 -4.45
N ASN A 422 -12.72 -15.45 -5.69
CA ASN A 422 -12.26 -14.71 -6.86
C ASN A 422 -10.73 -14.75 -7.01
N PRO A 423 -10.13 -15.92 -7.27
CA PRO A 423 -8.69 -16.03 -7.51
C PRO A 423 -8.31 -15.29 -8.80
N ILE A 424 -7.24 -14.50 -8.75
CA ILE A 424 -6.84 -13.62 -9.86
C ILE A 424 -5.45 -13.95 -10.36
N GLN A 425 -4.37 -13.43 -9.76
CA GLN A 425 -3.02 -13.84 -10.16
C GLN A 425 -2.46 -14.95 -9.27
N MET A 426 -1.50 -15.67 -9.83
CA MET A 426 -0.77 -16.72 -9.15
C MET A 426 0.65 -16.83 -9.64
N PHE A 427 1.52 -17.42 -8.82
CA PHE A 427 2.90 -17.68 -9.19
C PHE A 427 3.39 -18.97 -8.53
N ALA A 428 4.14 -19.78 -9.28
CA ALA A 428 4.82 -20.96 -8.75
C ALA A 428 6.19 -20.57 -8.19
N THR A 429 6.58 -21.10 -7.04
CA THR A 429 7.93 -20.88 -6.50
C THR A 429 8.99 -21.43 -7.48
N PRO A 430 10.21 -20.86 -7.54
CA PRO A 430 11.26 -21.30 -8.46
C PRO A 430 11.71 -22.76 -8.29
N ASP A 431 11.54 -23.33 -7.11
CA ASP A 431 11.77 -24.75 -6.84
C ASP A 431 10.59 -25.65 -7.26
N GLY A 432 9.45 -25.04 -7.61
CA GLY A 432 8.22 -25.69 -8.02
C GLY A 432 7.44 -26.35 -6.89
N ALA A 433 7.80 -26.13 -5.63
CA ALA A 433 7.15 -26.76 -4.48
C ALA A 433 5.73 -26.24 -4.23
N TYR A 434 5.51 -24.94 -4.45
CA TYR A 434 4.24 -24.28 -4.15
C TYR A 434 3.74 -23.39 -5.29
N VAL A 435 2.42 -23.22 -5.36
CA VAL A 435 1.77 -22.16 -6.12
C VAL A 435 1.00 -21.27 -5.16
N TYR A 436 1.30 -19.98 -5.16
CA TYR A 436 0.60 -18.96 -4.39
C TYR A 436 -0.48 -18.34 -5.26
N VAL A 437 -1.71 -18.30 -4.75
CA VAL A 437 -2.89 -17.81 -5.48
C VAL A 437 -3.53 -16.69 -4.68
N ALA A 438 -3.52 -15.49 -5.23
CA ALA A 438 -4.15 -14.33 -4.61
C ALA A 438 -5.66 -14.37 -4.82
N ASN A 439 -6.41 -14.30 -3.71
CA ASN A 439 -7.88 -14.31 -3.71
C ASN A 439 -8.32 -12.86 -3.50
N GLN A 440 -8.72 -12.19 -4.58
CA GLN A 440 -8.99 -10.75 -4.57
C GLN A 440 -10.33 -10.42 -3.92
N GLY A 441 -11.31 -11.33 -4.00
CA GLY A 441 -12.71 -10.99 -3.78
C GLY A 441 -13.23 -10.05 -4.89
N THR A 442 -14.08 -9.11 -4.51
CA THR A 442 -14.65 -8.11 -5.43
C THR A 442 -14.39 -6.71 -4.90
N ASP A 443 -14.55 -5.66 -5.72
CA ASP A 443 -14.39 -4.28 -5.24
C ASP A 443 -15.34 -3.93 -4.08
N ALA A 444 -16.53 -4.52 -4.06
CA ALA A 444 -17.51 -4.31 -2.98
C ALA A 444 -17.22 -5.13 -1.71
N GLU A 445 -16.57 -6.28 -1.88
CA GLU A 445 -16.23 -7.22 -0.82
C GLU A 445 -14.79 -7.74 -1.09
N PRO A 446 -13.76 -6.91 -0.83
CA PRO A 446 -12.38 -7.31 -1.07
C PRO A 446 -12.00 -8.45 -0.12
N ASN A 447 -11.20 -9.37 -0.61
CA ASN A 447 -10.66 -10.48 0.16
C ASN A 447 -9.17 -10.25 0.41
N ASP A 448 -8.68 -10.74 1.54
CA ASP A 448 -7.36 -10.49 2.10
C ASP A 448 -6.55 -11.79 2.20
N THR A 449 -6.82 -12.78 1.34
CA THR A 449 -6.19 -14.10 1.48
C THR A 449 -5.40 -14.55 0.27
N VAL A 450 -4.35 -15.32 0.55
CA VAL A 450 -3.55 -16.05 -0.44
C VAL A 450 -3.61 -17.54 -0.13
N SER A 451 -4.00 -18.35 -1.11
CA SER A 451 -4.03 -19.81 -1.00
C SER A 451 -2.68 -20.37 -1.45
N VAL A 452 -2.09 -21.27 -0.65
CA VAL A 452 -0.82 -21.94 -0.95
C VAL A 452 -1.11 -23.38 -1.33
N ILE A 453 -0.89 -23.70 -2.60
CA ILE A 453 -1.08 -25.04 -3.16
C ILE A 453 0.27 -25.75 -3.14
N ASP A 454 0.33 -26.93 -2.52
CA ASP A 454 1.46 -27.87 -2.66
C ASP A 454 1.32 -28.60 -3.99
N THR A 455 2.32 -28.47 -4.87
CA THR A 455 2.26 -29.01 -6.24
C THR A 455 2.39 -30.53 -6.31
N ALA A 456 3.05 -31.14 -5.32
CA ALA A 456 3.24 -32.58 -5.24
C ALA A 456 1.93 -33.30 -4.88
N THR A 457 1.10 -32.67 -4.06
CA THR A 457 -0.17 -33.22 -3.58
C THR A 457 -1.39 -32.66 -4.31
N GLY A 458 -1.28 -31.49 -4.94
CA GLY A 458 -2.40 -30.79 -5.58
C GLY A 458 -3.42 -30.27 -4.57
N GLN A 459 -2.99 -29.92 -3.35
CA GLN A 459 -3.88 -29.49 -2.26
C GLN A 459 -3.47 -28.13 -1.70
N VAL A 460 -4.44 -27.34 -1.27
CA VAL A 460 -4.18 -26.13 -0.48
C VAL A 460 -3.69 -26.56 0.91
N VAL A 461 -2.43 -26.26 1.21
CA VAL A 461 -1.79 -26.59 2.50
C VAL A 461 -1.87 -25.45 3.50
N LYS A 462 -2.10 -24.23 3.02
CA LYS A 462 -2.20 -23.03 3.85
C LYS A 462 -3.06 -21.96 3.17
N THR A 463 -3.76 -21.18 3.98
CA THR A 463 -4.34 -19.90 3.59
C THR A 463 -3.71 -18.82 4.46
N LEU A 464 -3.08 -17.84 3.83
CA LEU A 464 -2.39 -16.73 4.47
C LEU A 464 -3.25 -15.48 4.39
N THR A 465 -3.18 -14.63 5.41
CA THR A 465 -3.84 -13.32 5.44
C THR A 465 -2.83 -12.24 5.06
N THR A 466 -3.14 -11.43 4.05
CA THR A 466 -2.38 -10.28 3.55
C THR A 466 -3.13 -8.98 3.86
N GLY A 467 -2.94 -7.92 3.05
CA GLY A 467 -3.88 -6.80 3.01
C GLY A 467 -5.09 -7.09 2.08
N GLY A 468 -6.06 -6.19 2.11
CA GLY A 468 -7.28 -6.24 1.32
C GLY A 468 -7.03 -6.16 -0.19
N GLY A 469 -7.75 -6.99 -0.94
CA GLY A 469 -7.64 -7.07 -2.40
C GLY A 469 -6.33 -7.73 -2.84
N ALA A 470 -5.99 -8.90 -2.29
CA ALA A 470 -4.83 -9.66 -2.75
C ALA A 470 -4.92 -9.90 -4.28
N HIS A 471 -3.96 -9.40 -5.05
CA HIS A 471 -4.07 -9.37 -6.51
C HIS A 471 -2.87 -9.97 -7.23
N GLY A 472 -1.79 -9.21 -7.37
CA GLY A 472 -0.59 -9.59 -8.09
C GLY A 472 0.30 -10.50 -7.26
N VAL A 473 1.00 -11.46 -7.88
CA VAL A 473 1.91 -12.39 -7.18
C VAL A 473 3.21 -12.54 -7.96
N SER A 474 4.34 -12.37 -7.27
CA SER A 474 5.69 -12.67 -7.80
C SER A 474 6.54 -13.33 -6.72
N ALA A 475 7.59 -14.05 -7.10
CA ALA A 475 8.55 -14.64 -6.17
C ALA A 475 9.98 -14.10 -6.41
N SER A 476 10.76 -14.10 -5.33
CA SER A 476 12.22 -13.91 -5.39
C SER A 476 12.89 -15.06 -6.15
N ALA A 477 14.05 -14.79 -6.77
CA ALA A 477 14.75 -15.76 -7.61
C ALA A 477 15.24 -17.01 -6.87
N ASP A 478 15.56 -16.88 -5.58
CA ASP A 478 15.92 -18.01 -4.71
C ASP A 478 14.71 -18.73 -4.11
N GLY A 479 13.50 -18.18 -4.30
CA GLY A 479 12.25 -18.73 -3.79
C GLY A 479 12.03 -18.54 -2.30
N ALA A 480 12.84 -17.74 -1.60
CA ALA A 480 12.69 -17.52 -0.17
C ALA A 480 11.49 -16.63 0.17
N LEU A 481 11.19 -15.67 -0.71
CA LEU A 481 10.12 -14.68 -0.55
C LEU A 481 9.12 -14.71 -1.70
N VAL A 482 7.85 -14.49 -1.37
CA VAL A 482 6.75 -14.19 -2.29
C VAL A 482 6.19 -12.80 -1.97
N PHE A 483 5.85 -12.04 -3.01
CA PHE A 483 5.35 -10.68 -2.93
C PHE A 483 3.93 -10.62 -3.48
N VAL A 484 3.03 -9.98 -2.76
CA VAL A 484 1.61 -9.88 -3.11
C VAL A 484 1.15 -8.44 -3.02
N THR A 485 0.59 -7.90 -4.10
CA THR A 485 -0.06 -6.58 -4.05
C THR A 485 -1.44 -6.68 -3.42
N ASN A 486 -1.81 -5.67 -2.65
CA ASN A 486 -3.10 -5.54 -1.98
C ASN A 486 -3.82 -4.32 -2.56
N ILE A 487 -4.67 -4.51 -3.58
CA ILE A 487 -5.25 -3.41 -4.38
C ILE A 487 -6.11 -2.47 -3.56
N ALA A 488 -6.73 -2.94 -2.47
CA ALA A 488 -7.65 -2.14 -1.66
C ALA A 488 -6.94 -1.39 -0.53
N ASP A 489 -5.70 -1.79 -0.21
CA ASP A 489 -4.93 -1.30 0.94
C ASP A 489 -3.63 -0.58 0.54
N ASP A 490 -3.41 -0.34 -0.76
CA ASP A 490 -2.25 0.38 -1.29
C ASP A 490 -0.90 -0.14 -0.76
N SER A 491 -0.76 -1.46 -0.67
CA SER A 491 0.42 -2.09 -0.06
C SER A 491 0.87 -3.36 -0.78
N VAL A 492 2.09 -3.80 -0.47
CA VAL A 492 2.66 -5.09 -0.87
C VAL A 492 2.95 -5.93 0.38
N SER A 493 2.33 -7.08 0.50
CA SER A 493 2.68 -8.08 1.52
C SER A 493 3.85 -8.95 1.06
N ILE A 494 4.79 -9.19 1.97
CA ILE A 494 5.96 -10.05 1.77
C ILE A 494 5.78 -11.31 2.61
N ILE A 495 5.80 -12.46 1.96
CA ILE A 495 5.60 -13.79 2.54
C ILE A 495 6.93 -14.52 2.57
N ASP A 496 7.29 -15.06 3.73
CA ASP A 496 8.38 -16.03 3.87
C ASP A 496 7.86 -17.43 3.52
N VAL A 497 8.49 -18.06 2.52
CA VAL A 497 8.07 -19.35 1.96
C VAL A 497 8.39 -20.52 2.89
N GLU A 498 9.49 -20.46 3.65
CA GLU A 498 9.84 -21.53 4.60
C GLU A 498 8.87 -21.53 5.78
N ARG A 499 8.56 -20.35 6.30
CA ARG A 499 7.71 -20.15 7.48
C ARG A 499 6.22 -20.15 7.14
N GLN A 500 5.87 -19.93 5.88
CA GLN A 500 4.50 -19.84 5.40
C GLN A 500 3.72 -18.79 6.20
N GLU A 501 4.27 -17.57 6.24
CA GLU A 501 3.68 -16.43 6.95
C GLU A 501 4.04 -15.11 6.26
N VAL A 502 3.16 -14.12 6.39
CA VAL A 502 3.46 -12.73 6.01
C VAL A 502 4.43 -12.16 7.05
N VAL A 503 5.60 -11.73 6.61
CA VAL A 503 6.68 -11.20 7.47
C VAL A 503 6.80 -9.68 7.40
N SER A 504 6.21 -9.05 6.38
CA SER A 504 6.17 -7.60 6.23
C SER A 504 5.01 -7.18 5.33
N THR A 505 4.51 -5.96 5.52
CA THR A 505 3.62 -5.28 4.59
C THR A 505 4.15 -3.87 4.36
N VAL A 506 4.35 -3.50 3.10
CA VAL A 506 5.03 -2.27 2.69
C VAL A 506 4.05 -1.37 1.93
N PRO A 507 3.80 -0.13 2.38
CA PRO A 507 2.99 0.82 1.63
C PRO A 507 3.59 1.14 0.25
N VAL A 508 2.74 1.23 -0.77
CA VAL A 508 3.10 1.60 -2.16
C VAL A 508 2.09 2.63 -2.70
N GLY A 509 2.10 2.88 -4.02
CA GLY A 509 1.14 3.77 -4.66
C GLY A 509 -0.27 3.18 -4.75
N ASP A 510 -1.21 4.05 -5.12
CA ASP A 510 -2.65 3.77 -5.18
C ASP A 510 -3.03 2.62 -6.13
N ARG A 511 -3.81 1.66 -5.62
CA ARG A 511 -4.29 0.44 -6.28
C ARG A 511 -3.18 -0.37 -6.97
N PRO A 512 -2.26 -0.98 -6.22
CA PRO A 512 -1.18 -1.79 -6.76
C PRO A 512 -1.71 -3.08 -7.37
N ASN A 513 -1.52 -3.28 -8.68
CA ASN A 513 -2.06 -4.38 -9.45
C ASN A 513 -0.96 -5.40 -9.80
N GLY A 514 -0.39 -5.40 -11.02
CA GLY A 514 0.69 -6.30 -11.39
C GLY A 514 2.00 -6.05 -10.62
N ILE A 515 2.79 -7.10 -10.41
CA ILE A 515 4.03 -7.06 -9.62
C ILE A 515 5.11 -7.94 -10.24
N VAL A 516 6.36 -7.52 -10.14
CA VAL A 516 7.52 -8.30 -10.58
C VAL A 516 8.73 -8.09 -9.66
N TYR A 517 9.47 -9.16 -9.39
CA TYR A 517 10.76 -9.11 -8.70
C TYR A 517 11.91 -9.03 -9.69
N GLY A 518 12.87 -8.13 -9.45
CA GLY A 518 14.16 -8.07 -10.15
C GLY A 518 15.33 -8.21 -9.18
N GLY A 519 16.25 -9.14 -9.44
CA GLY A 519 17.40 -9.41 -8.56
C GLY A 519 18.61 -9.96 -9.29
#